data_AF-A0A3R6MQS8-F1
#
_entry.id   AF-A0A3R6MQS8-F1
#
_cell.length_a   1.000
_cell.length_b   1.000
_cell.length_c   1.000
_cell.angle_alpha   90.00
_cell.angle_beta   90.00
_cell.angle_gamma   90.00
#
_symmetry.space_group_name_H-M   'P 1'
#
loop_
_entity.id
_entity.type
_entity.pdbx_description
1 polymer ?
#
loop_
_entity_poly.entity_id
_entity_poly.type
_entity_poly.pdbx_seq_one_letter_code
_entity_poly.pdbx_strand_id
1 'polypeptide(L)' 'MFNFRIITTAEGLEIIDRTLTTSSDLLNPFELMDYVALEDTLAFMDRKRRISRKRSRRKRKLARNPLYRLLGIIGLI' A
#
# COMPACT_ATOMS: atom_id res chain seq x y z
N MET A 1 16.74 -8.65 -6.04
CA MET A 1 16.23 -7.63 -6.98
C MET A 1 15.07 -6.91 -6.33
N PHE A 2 15.08 -5.59 -6.36
CA PHE A 2 13.99 -4.76 -5.86
C PHE A 2 13.00 -4.46 -6.99
N ASN A 3 11.70 -4.50 -6.68
CA ASN A 3 10.60 -4.23 -7.63
C ASN A 3 10.20 -2.75 -7.67
N PHE A 4 11.17 -1.88 -7.44
CA PHE A 4 11.03 -0.43 -7.53
C PHE A 4 12.40 0.18 -7.75
N ARG A 5 12.42 1.46 -8.10
CA ARG A 5 13.61 2.30 -8.20
C ARG A 5 13.39 3.61 -7.45
N ILE A 6 14.41 4.02 -6.70
CA ILE A 6 14.50 5.36 -6.10
C ILE A 6 15.16 6.26 -7.15
N ILE A 7 14.48 7.33 -7.54
CA ILE A 7 14.94 8.30 -8.54
C ILE A 7 15.08 9.65 -7.84
N THR A 8 16.31 10.14 -7.72
CA THR A 8 16.58 11.47 -7.20
C THR A 8 16.49 12.49 -8.32
N THR A 9 15.57 13.44 -8.18
CA THR A 9 15.35 14.53 -9.13
C THR A 9 16.44 15.59 -8.98
N ALA A 10 16.64 16.46 -9.97
CA ALA A 10 17.65 17.53 -9.90
C ALA A 10 17.47 18.49 -8.70
N GLU A 11 16.24 18.64 -8.21
CA GLU A 11 15.90 19.42 -7.01
C GLU A 11 16.13 18.68 -5.68
N GLY A 12 16.63 17.44 -5.73
CA GLY A 12 16.86 16.59 -4.55
C GLY A 12 15.61 15.83 -4.06
N LEU A 13 14.49 15.89 -4.79
CA LEU A 13 13.30 15.10 -4.48
C LEU A 13 13.51 13.63 -4.85
N GLU A 14 13.24 12.71 -3.92
CA GLU A 14 13.27 11.27 -4.18
C GLU A 14 11.90 10.72 -4.55
N ILE A 15 11.82 10.13 -5.74
CA ILE A 15 10.62 9.50 -6.27
C ILE A 15 10.81 7.99 -6.25
N ILE A 16 9.85 7.29 -5.64
CA ILE A 16 9.82 5.83 -5.61
C ILE A 16 8.95 5.34 -6.76
N ASP A 17 9.60 4.92 -7.85
CA ASP A 17 8.92 4.34 -9.01
C ASP A 17 8.81 2.82 -8.88
N ARG A 18 7.59 2.32 -8.69
CA ARG A 18 7.30 0.88 -8.57
C ARG A 18 7.09 0.16 -9.91
N THR A 19 7.23 0.86 -11.03
CA THR A 19 7.13 0.26 -12.38
C THR A 19 8.47 -0.26 -12.88
N LEU A 20 9.56 0.15 -12.23
CA LEU A 20 10.93 -0.22 -12.56
C LEU A 20 11.49 -1.23 -11.58
N THR A 21 12.54 -1.94 -12.00
CA THR A 21 13.29 -2.85 -11.14
C THR A 21 14.73 -2.39 -10.98
N THR A 22 15.30 -2.67 -9.81
CA THR A 22 16.69 -2.38 -9.51
C THR A 22 17.41 -3.65 -9.05
N SER A 23 18.54 -3.96 -9.67
CA SER A 23 19.41 -5.05 -9.22
C SER A 23 20.21 -4.59 -8.01
N SER A 24 20.34 -5.46 -7.00
CA SER A 24 21.13 -5.20 -5.78
C SER A 24 22.61 -5.00 -6.10
N ASP A 25 23.10 -5.68 -7.13
CA ASP A 25 24.53 -5.68 -7.49
C ASP A 25 24.99 -4.35 -8.10
N LEU A 26 24.05 -3.48 -8.47
CA LEU A 26 24.31 -2.14 -9.00
C LEU A 26 24.31 -1.06 -7.91
N LEU A 27 23.98 -1.42 -6.66
CA LEU A 27 23.82 -0.47 -5.56
C LEU A 27 25.07 -0.45 -4.68
N ASN A 28 25.45 0.75 -4.25
CA ASN A 28 26.40 0.91 -3.14
C ASN A 28 25.76 0.42 -1.83
N PRO A 29 26.49 -0.20 -0.88
CA PRO A 29 25.99 -0.56 0.44
C PRO A 29 25.09 0.47 1.14
N PHE A 30 25.36 1.77 1.01
CA PHE A 30 24.51 2.81 1.59
C PHE A 30 23.14 2.88 0.90
N GLU A 31 23.11 2.93 -0.42
CA GLU A 31 21.86 2.92 -1.20
C GLU A 31 21.09 1.60 -0.96
N LEU A 32 21.81 0.49 -0.85
CA LEU A 32 21.19 -0.82 -0.60
C LEU A 32 20.38 -0.82 0.72
N MET A 33 20.86 -0.13 1.76
CA MET A 33 20.13 -0.01 3.02
C MET A 33 18.79 0.73 2.83
N ASP A 34 18.79 1.80 2.05
CA ASP A 34 17.57 2.55 1.75
C ASP A 34 16.57 1.68 0.98
N TYR A 35 17.05 0.91 -0.01
CA TYR A 35 16.21 -0.03 -0.74
C TYR A 35 15.64 -1.14 0.15
N VAL A 36 16.44 -1.73 1.05
CA VAL A 36 15.94 -2.76 1.98
C VAL A 36 14.87 -2.20 2.92
N ALA A 37 15.14 -1.05 3.54
CA ALA A 37 14.17 -0.40 4.44
C ALA A 37 12.87 -0.03 3.71
N LEU A 38 12.99 0.39 2.45
CA LEU A 38 11.84 0.75 1.63
C LEU A 38 11.03 -0.49 1.22
N GLU A 39 11.65 -1.60 0.87
CA GLU A 39 10.96 -2.84 0.52
C GLU A 39 9.99 -3.29 1.63
N ASP A 40 10.46 -3.29 2.88
CA ASP A 40 9.65 -3.63 4.05
C ASP A 40 8.46 -2.67 4.25
N THR A 41 8.70 -1.36 4.09
CA THR A 41 7.65 -0.36 4.24
C THR A 41 6.60 -0.47 3.13
N LEU A 42 7.01 -0.66 1.87
CA LEU A 42 6.09 -0.83 0.75
C LEU A 42 5.24 -2.10 0.92
N ALA A 43 5.85 -3.21 1.34
CA ALA A 43 5.15 -4.47 1.62
C ALA A 43 4.11 -4.30 2.73
N PHE A 44 4.47 -3.60 3.81
CA PHE A 44 3.56 -3.28 4.90
C PHE A 44 2.39 -2.40 4.46
N MET A 45 2.66 -1.36 3.67
CA MET A 45 1.63 -0.48 3.11
C MET A 45 0.66 -1.25 2.20
N ASP A 46 1.16 -2.14 1.35
CA ASP A 46 0.34 -2.95 0.47
C ASP A 46 -0.57 -3.90 1.27
N ARG A 47 -0.03 -4.50 2.34
CA ARG A 47 -0.84 -5.30 3.27
C ARG A 47 -1.95 -4.47 3.91
N LYS A 48 -1.64 -3.30 4.44
CA LYS A 48 -2.64 -2.37 4.99
C LYS A 48 -3.69 -1.98 3.95
N ARG A 49 -3.29 -1.68 2.72
CA ARG A 49 -4.18 -1.33 1.61
C ARG A 49 -5.13 -2.47 1.25
N ARG A 50 -4.63 -3.72 1.22
CA ARG A 50 -5.47 -4.91 0.99
C ARG A 50 -6.49 -5.11 2.10
N ILE A 51 -6.09 -4.94 3.37
CA ILE A 51 -7.01 -5.04 4.52
C ILE A 51 -8.09 -3.96 4.45
N SER A 52 -7.70 -2.71 4.20
CA SER A 52 -8.64 -1.58 4.04
C SER A 52 -9.66 -1.85 2.92
N ARG A 53 -9.19 -2.28 1.74
CA ARG A 53 -10.07 -2.65 0.62
C ARG A 53 -11.04 -3.78 0.98
N LYS A 54 -10.59 -4.81 1.69
CA LYS A 54 -11.45 -5.91 2.18
C LYS A 54 -12.52 -5.39 3.16
N ARG A 55 -12.15 -4.53 4.11
CA ARG A 55 -13.09 -3.91 5.05
C ARG A 55 -14.13 -3.06 4.33
N SER A 56 -13.73 -2.19 3.40
CA SER A 56 -14.66 -1.37 2.62
C SER A 56 -15.57 -2.20 1.70
N ARG A 57 -15.08 -3.33 1.15
CA ARG A 57 -15.93 -4.28 0.41
C ARG A 57 -16.93 -4.98 1.32
N ARG A 58 -16.52 -5.42 2.52
CA ARG A 58 -17.43 -6.02 3.51
C ARG A 58 -18.52 -5.04 3.93
N LYS A 59 -18.16 -3.80 4.27
CA LYS A 59 -19.13 -2.73 4.60
C LYS A 59 -20.12 -2.50 3.45
N ARG A 60 -19.65 -2.42 2.19
CA ARG A 60 -20.54 -2.28 1.02
C ARG A 60 -21.48 -3.47 0.83
N LYS A 61 -21.00 -4.71 1.00
CA LYS A 61 -21.85 -5.91 0.92
C LYS A 61 -22.90 -5.91 2.03
N LEU A 62 -22.49 -5.54 3.24
CA LEU A 62 -23.38 -5.47 4.40
C LEU A 62 -24.45 -4.38 4.20
N ALA A 63 -24.08 -3.19 3.74
CA ALA A 63 -25.02 -2.11 3.40
C ALA A 63 -26.00 -2.47 2.27
N ARG A 64 -25.62 -3.36 1.34
CA ARG A 64 -26.54 -3.88 0.30
C ARG A 64 -27.49 -4.97 0.82
N ASN A 65 -27.26 -5.52 2.01
CA ASN A 65 -28.16 -6.52 2.58
C ASN A 65 -29.40 -5.83 3.16
N PRO A 66 -30.62 -6.14 2.69
CA PRO A 66 -31.86 -5.50 3.19
C PRO A 66 -32.05 -5.68 4.70
N LEU A 67 -31.59 -6.80 5.28
CA LEU A 67 -31.64 -7.03 6.72
C LEU A 67 -30.76 -6.05 7.51
N TYR A 68 -29.59 -5.69 6.99
CA TYR A 68 -28.72 -4.70 7.62
C TYR A 68 -29.31 -3.28 7.54
N ARG A 69 -30.02 -2.99 6.45
CA ARG A 69 -30.77 -1.74 6.29
C ARG A 69 -31.92 -1.65 7.30
N LEU A 70 -32.61 -2.76 7.57
CA LEU A 70 -33.66 -2.86 8.60
C LEU A 70 -33.09 -2.74 10.02
N LEU A 71 -31.95 -3.39 10.32
CA LEU A 71 -31.25 -3.23 11.60
C LEU A 71 -30.83 -1.78 11.90
N GLY A 72 -30.45 -1.02 10.86
CA GLY A 72 -30.16 0.41 11.00
C GLY A 72 -31.39 1.29 11.29
N ILE A 73 -32.59 0.84 10.91
CA ILE A 73 -33.86 1.53 11.22
C ILE A 73 -34.33 1.15 12.63
N ILE A 74 -34.19 -0.12 13.02
CA ILE A 74 -34.57 -0.61 14.37
C ILE A 74 -33.66 -0.03 15.46
N GLY A 75 -32.36 0.16 15.19
CA GLY A 75 -31.43 0.81 16.13
C GLY A 75 -31.51 2.34 16.16
N LEU A 76 -32.41 2.96 15.38
CA LEU A 76 -32.67 4.41 15.35
C LEU A 76 -34.00 4.78 16.05
N ILE A 77 -34.73 3.78 16.57
CA ILE A 77 -35.93 3.93 17.40
C ILE A 77 -35.52 3.66 18.86
#